data_AF-A7GI43-F1
#
_entry.id   AF-A7GI43-F1
#
_cell.length_a   1.000
_cell.length_b   1.000
_cell.length_c   1.000
_cell.angle_alpha   90.00
_cell.angle_beta   90.00
_cell.angle_gamma   90.00
#
_symmetry.space_group_name_H-M   'P 1'
#
loop_
_entity.id
_entity.type
_entity.pdbx_description
1 polymer ?
#
loop_
_entity_poly.entity_id
_entity_poly.type
_entity_poly.pdbx_seq_one_letter_code
_entity_poly.pdbx_strand_id
1 'polypeptide(L)' 'MIKIFREHKGIRQEDLASRLGITQPYLSKLENNSIYGINVNVDLIESLAMELNICPIAVFLYFLNVKISCPFYLKKTE' A
#
# COMPACT_ATOMS: atom_id res chain seq x y z
N MET A 1 -2.16 -6.22 -4.09
CA MET A 1 -3.11 -5.25 -3.49
C MET A 1 -2.88 -3.85 -4.04
N ILE A 2 -1.72 -3.24 -3.75
CA ILE A 2 -1.39 -1.85 -4.11
C ILE A 2 -1.65 -1.54 -5.60
N LYS A 3 -1.12 -2.37 -6.50
CA LYS A 3 -1.32 -2.25 -7.96
C LYS A 3 -2.79 -2.14 -8.37
N ILE A 4 -3.65 -2.98 -7.79
CA ILE A 4 -5.08 -3.04 -8.12
C ILE A 4 -5.76 -1.71 -7.77
N PHE A 5 -5.50 -1.18 -6.56
CA PHE A 5 -6.06 0.10 -6.14
C PHE A 5 -5.52 1.28 -6.97
N ARG A 6 -4.22 1.25 -7.32
CA ARG A 6 -3.64 2.25 -8.22
C ARG A 6 -4.34 2.25 -9.58
N GLU A 7 -4.52 1.07 -10.18
CA GLU A 7 -5.16 0.90 -11.49
C GLU A 7 -6.63 1.30 -11.48
N HIS A 8 -7.39 0.96 -10.42
CA HIS A 8 -8.77 1.41 -10.25
C HIS A 8 -8.90 2.94 -10.16
N LYS A 9 -7.87 3.63 -9.67
CA LYS A 9 -7.81 5.11 -9.67
C LYS A 9 -7.30 5.71 -10.99
N GLY A 10 -6.93 4.89 -11.97
CA GLY A 10 -6.35 5.35 -13.23
C GLY A 10 -4.98 6.01 -13.10
N ILE A 11 -4.24 5.75 -12.02
CA ILE A 11 -2.93 6.36 -11.75
C ILE A 11 -1.83 5.51 -12.41
N ARG A 12 -0.90 6.13 -13.15
CA ARG A 12 0.26 5.40 -13.70
C ARG A 12 1.26 5.11 -12.59
N GLN A 13 2.06 4.06 -12.75
CA GLN A 13 3.03 3.67 -11.72
C GLN A 13 4.06 4.79 -11.46
N GLU A 14 4.55 5.46 -12.50
CA GLU A 14 5.46 6.61 -12.36
C GLU A 14 4.83 7.78 -11.59
N ASP A 15 3.54 8.06 -11.81
CA ASP A 15 2.83 9.14 -11.12
C ASP A 15 2.73 8.86 -9.62
N LEU A 16 2.34 7.63 -9.24
CA LEU A 16 2.27 7.25 -7.83
C LEU A 16 3.65 7.28 -7.18
N ALA A 17 4.68 6.82 -7.89
CA ALA A 17 6.06 6.86 -7.38
C ALA A 17 6.49 8.30 -7.11
N SER A 18 6.19 9.23 -8.02
CA SER A 18 6.46 10.65 -7.84
C SER A 18 5.73 11.25 -6.63
N ARG A 19 4.46 10.90 -6.41
CA ARG A 19 3.68 11.40 -5.25
C ARG A 19 4.21 10.88 -3.92
N LEU A 20 4.70 9.64 -3.90
CA LEU A 20 5.31 9.02 -2.74
C LEU A 20 6.78 9.45 -2.53
N GLY A 21 7.35 10.24 -3.44
CA GLY A 21 8.76 10.64 -3.37
C GLY A 21 9.74 9.47 -3.52
N ILE A 22 9.35 8.41 -4.23
CA ILE A 22 10.16 7.20 -4.46
C ILE A 22 10.41 6.95 -5.94
N THR A 23 11.32 6.02 -6.25
CA THR A 23 11.58 5.62 -7.64
C THR A 23 10.52 4.65 -8.16
N GLN A 24 10.19 4.74 -9.45
CA GLN A 24 9.26 3.80 -10.10
C GLN A 24 9.68 2.32 -9.95
N PRO A 25 10.97 1.94 -10.10
CA PRO A 25 11.39 0.57 -9.84
C PRO A 25 11.16 0.11 -8.40
N TYR A 26 11.32 1.01 -7.41
CA TYR A 26 11.00 0.67 -6.03
C TYR A 26 9.51 0.44 -5.85
N LEU A 27 8.65 1.31 -6.39
CA LEU A 27 7.21 1.10 -6.38
C LEU A 27 6.80 -0.21 -7.07
N SER A 28 7.43 -0.56 -8.19
CA SER A 28 7.18 -1.85 -8.86
C SER A 28 7.45 -3.03 -7.92
N LYS A 29 8.52 -2.98 -7.13
CA LYS A 29 8.78 -4.03 -6.15
C LYS A 29 7.76 -4.01 -5.01
N LEU A 30 7.33 -2.84 -4.52
CA LEU A 30 6.28 -2.71 -3.51
C LEU A 30 4.96 -3.35 -3.99
N GLU A 31 4.58 -3.11 -5.25
CA GLU A 31 3.38 -3.70 -5.86
C GLU A 31 3.45 -5.23 -6.03
N ASN A 32 4.66 -5.76 -6.04
CA ASN A 32 4.97 -7.17 -6.20
C ASN A 32 5.61 -7.75 -4.92
N ASN A 33 5.20 -7.26 -3.73
CA ASN A 33 5.83 -7.61 -2.46
C ASN A 33 5.92 -9.12 -2.20
N SER A 34 4.94 -9.92 -2.64
CA SER A 34 4.96 -11.39 -2.49
C SER A 34 6.15 -12.07 -3.16
N ILE A 35 6.79 -11.40 -4.13
CA ILE A 35 7.96 -11.87 -4.86
C ILE A 35 9.26 -11.35 -4.21
N TYR A 36 9.26 -10.09 -3.76
CA TYR A 36 10.49 -9.41 -3.33
C TYR A 36 10.72 -9.40 -1.82
N GLY A 37 9.68 -9.57 -0.99
CA GLY A 37 9.77 -9.55 0.47
C GLY A 37 10.39 -8.27 1.03
N ILE A 38 9.77 -7.12 0.76
CA ILE A 38 10.32 -5.80 1.13
C ILE A 38 9.91 -5.42 2.55
N ASN A 39 10.90 -4.98 3.33
CA ASN A 39 10.66 -4.23 4.56
C ASN A 39 10.37 -2.77 4.24
N VAL A 40 9.26 -2.26 4.76
CA VAL A 40 8.82 -0.87 4.63
C VAL A 40 8.71 -0.24 6.02
N ASN A 41 8.91 1.08 6.10
CA ASN A 41 8.65 1.83 7.34
C ASN A 41 7.16 2.21 7.43
N VAL A 42 6.76 2.72 8.61
CA VAL A 42 5.38 3.15 8.86
C VAL A 42 5.01 4.35 8.01
N ASP A 43 5.93 5.29 7.78
CA ASP A 43 5.68 6.49 6.97
C ASP A 43 5.28 6.15 5.53
N LEU A 44 5.90 5.13 4.92
CA LEU A 44 5.57 4.67 3.58
C LEU A 44 4.20 3.97 3.55
N ILE A 45 3.86 3.22 4.61
CA ILE A 45 2.53 2.60 4.75
C ILE A 45 1.46 3.69 4.81
N GLU A 46 1.67 4.72 5.62
CA GLU A 46 0.74 5.84 5.77
C GLU A 46 0.58 6.60 4.44
N SER A 47 1.70 6.92 3.78
CA SER A 47 1.71 7.63 2.50
C SER A 47 0.97 6.84 1.42
N LEU A 48 1.21 5.53 1.32
CA LEU A 48 0.48 4.63 0.41
C LEU A 48 -1.02 4.60 0.72
N ALA A 49 -1.36 4.51 2.00
CA ALA A 49 -2.75 4.47 2.45
C ALA A 49 -3.51 5.75 2.07
N MET A 50 -2.89 6.92 2.27
CA MET A 50 -3.46 8.21 1.90
C MET A 50 -3.62 8.35 0.38
N GLU A 51 -2.55 8.13 -0.39
CA GLU A 51 -2.57 8.28 -1.86
C GLU A 51 -3.57 7.34 -2.52
N LEU A 52 -3.66 6.09 -2.04
CA LEU A 52 -4.56 5.09 -2.59
C LEU A 52 -5.94 5.09 -1.93
N ASN A 53 -6.17 5.92 -0.91
CA ASN A 53 -7.39 5.95 -0.10
C ASN A 53 -7.80 4.54 0.36
N ILE A 54 -6.87 3.83 1.00
CA ILE A 54 -7.05 2.48 1.53
C ILE A 54 -6.70 2.43 3.02
N CYS A 55 -7.22 1.44 3.73
CA CYS A 55 -6.94 1.28 5.16
C CYS A 55 -5.44 1.02 5.41
N PRO A 56 -4.76 1.82 6.28
CA PRO A 56 -3.35 1.62 6.60
C PRO A 56 -3.04 0.23 7.17
N ILE A 57 -3.97 -0.34 7.95
CA ILE A 57 -3.85 -1.71 8.49
C ILE A 57 -3.80 -2.73 7.34
N ALA A 58 -4.63 -2.56 6.30
CA ALA A 58 -4.60 -3.44 5.15
C ALA A 58 -3.25 -3.36 4.42
N VAL A 59 -2.69 -2.16 4.25
CA VAL A 59 -1.36 -1.95 3.66
C VAL A 59 -0.26 -2.62 4.48
N PHE A 60 -0.30 -2.45 5.81
CA PHE A 60 0.63 -3.13 6.71
C PHE A 60 0.56 -4.67 6.58
N LEU A 61 -0.66 -5.22 6.61
CA LEU A 61 -0.88 -6.66 6.44
C LEU A 61 -0.41 -7.19 5.08
N TYR A 62 -0.55 -6.38 4.03
CA TYR A 62 -0.03 -6.69 2.70
C TYR A 62 1.49 -6.86 2.71
N PHE A 63 2.21 -6.00 3.43
CA PHE A 63 3.67 -6.09 3.54
C PHE A 63 4.15 -7.24 4.43
N LEU A 64 3.38 -7.58 5.47
CA LEU A 64 3.65 -8.77 6.30
C LEU A 64 3.46 -10.11 5.55
N ASN A 65 2.81 -10.11 4.38
CA ASN A 65 2.53 -11.31 3.58
C ASN A 65 1.83 -12.42 4.38
N VAL A 66 0.93 -12.03 5.30
CA VAL A 66 0.18 -12.94 6.17
C VAL A 66 -1.28 -13.09 5.70
N LYS A 67 -1.82 -14.30 5.80
CA LYS A 67 -3.27 -14.55 5.64
C LYS A 67 -3.97 -14.29 6.97
N ILE A 68 -4.24 -13.02 7.28
CA ILE A 68 -5.01 -12.64 8.47
C ILE A 68 -6.46 -12.40 8.06
N SER A 69 -7.37 -13.16 8.67
CA SER A 69 -8.79 -12.80 8.76
C SER A 69 -8.88 -11.56 9.64
N CYS A 70 -9.33 -10.42 9.11
CA CYS A 70 -9.40 -9.15 9.84
C CYS A 70 -10.76 -9.02 10.54
N PRO A 71 -10.86 -9.17 11.88
CA PRO A 71 -12.11 -9.00 12.62
C PRO A 71 -12.41 -7.54 12.96
N PHE A 72 -11.61 -6.58 12.48
CA PHE A 72 -11.70 -5.18 12.91
C PHE A 72 -12.83 -4.44 12.21
N TYR A 73 -13.99 -4.38 12.87
CA TYR A 73 -15.04 -3.39 12.61
C TYR A 73 -14.61 -2.04 13.17
N LEU A 74 -14.41 -1.05 12.30
CA LEU A 74 -14.16 0.34 12.71
C LEU A 74 -15.49 1.01 13.01
N LYS A 75 -15.73 1.38 14.27
CA LYS A 75 -16.76 2.36 14.65
C LYS A 75 -16.07 3.72 14.74
N LYS A 76 -16.68 4.75 14.18
CA LYS A 76 -16.28 6.14 14.42
C LYS A 76 -16.32 6.37 15.94
N THR A 77 -15.20 6.77 16.54
CA THR A 77 -15.22 7.40 17.87
C THR A 77 -15.75 8.82 17.70
N GLU A 78 -16.82 9.11 18.43
CA GLU A 78 -17.39 10.45 18.62
C GLU A 78 -16.45 11.34 19.45
#